data_AF-A0A7S1RT36-F1
#
_entry.id   AF-A0A7S1RT36-F1
#
_cell.length_a   1.000
_cell.length_b   1.000
_cell.length_c   1.000
_cell.angle_alpha   90.00
_cell.angle_beta   90.00
_cell.angle_gamma   90.00
#
_symmetry.space_group_name_H-M   'P 1'
#
loop_
_entity.id
_entity.type
_entity.pdbx_description
1 polymer ?
#
loop_
_entity_poly.entity_id
_entity_poly.type
_entity_poly.pdbx_seq_one_letter_code
_entity_poly.pdbx_strand_id
1 'polypeptide(L)'
;KLFSTEARPAAPRQPDPTRRLARTPAMDFDDLDTCTGCRTYDIIILGVTGITGALVAEHLDMLVHTGKTEKKWAICGRNEEKLKKIKKNCKTNPDYIVVREDVQTDYEYIAEMCSVVIATAGPYLLMGEKVVDACVKKSTHYVDVTGELVYNRRLIDKYHEEAKEKGVMITVMMGFMCAVTDYNHYLMQQALGPLKWSKEFVFQCASVRGGGSFFSGFSQYEHMRTDEPPLLIDPYSLGGQRELRACDKDKITAYQDELFDNIWCSTGFVGHPGVRVARRCAELFKNSDDDVNYGEDVVISSADAVLGKGQATLNAQMAKPPEDIKKIMSNAQAMEDGLMKGQAGRPGYGAPRETRALSRSEAFCAAEGENGEYAFAHFTGPEGYEFTAMAAVNGALVFCEEAETVRAGERGGVVTPSFAFHGTTWRERLAEQTWGMHGGLAPSWEVRREKLTEKEFKDALTKVEADSKDFSKKMFAGEWATCELPELVTGRHLQK
;
A
#
# COMPACT_ATOMS: atom_id res chain seq x y z
N LYS A 1 57.27 20.76 45.64
CA LYS A 1 56.85 21.61 44.50
C LYS A 1 55.68 20.88 43.83
N LEU A 2 54.46 21.46 43.86
CA LEU A 2 53.78 22.13 42.72
C LEU A 2 53.38 21.09 41.64
N PHE A 3 52.14 20.89 41.18
CA PHE A 3 50.80 21.52 41.33
C PHE A 3 49.74 20.39 41.03
N SER A 4 48.41 20.47 41.23
CA SER A 4 47.46 21.43 41.83
C SER A 4 46.13 20.68 42.18
N THR A 5 45.05 21.40 42.53
CA THR A 5 43.67 20.92 42.76
C THR A 5 42.69 21.50 41.74
N GLU A 6 41.64 20.76 41.34
CA GLU A 6 40.29 21.19 40.84
C GLU A 6 39.63 19.99 40.11
N ALA A 7 38.31 19.76 40.07
CA ALA A 7 37.16 20.23 40.84
C ALA A 7 36.08 19.11 40.84
N ARG A 8 35.15 19.08 41.80
CA ARG A 8 34.05 18.08 41.80
C ARG A 8 33.00 18.43 40.71
N PRO A 9 32.43 17.45 39.99
CA PRO A 9 31.29 17.71 39.10
C PRO A 9 30.06 18.14 39.91
N ALA A 10 29.34 19.14 39.41
CA ALA A 10 28.10 19.62 40.03
C ALA A 10 26.98 18.58 39.87
N ALA A 11 26.12 18.45 40.89
CA ALA A 11 24.93 17.62 40.81
C ALA A 11 23.95 18.15 39.75
N PRO A 12 23.17 17.27 39.08
CA PRO A 12 22.18 17.70 38.09
C PRO A 12 21.13 18.60 38.75
N ARG A 13 20.87 19.76 38.14
CA ARG A 13 19.79 20.65 38.58
C ARG A 13 18.45 19.96 38.34
N GLN A 14 17.62 19.85 39.38
CA GLN A 14 16.22 19.50 39.20
C GLN A 14 15.50 20.59 38.38
N PRO A 15 14.56 20.22 37.49
CA PRO A 15 13.77 21.20 36.74
C PRO A 15 12.88 22.00 37.70
N ASP A 16 12.81 23.30 37.48
CA ASP A 16 12.00 24.24 38.27
C ASP A 16 10.49 23.99 38.02
N PRO A 17 9.72 23.55 39.03
CA PRO A 17 8.30 23.22 38.86
C PRO A 17 7.41 24.46 38.69
N THR A 18 7.96 25.68 38.83
CA THR A 18 7.19 26.94 38.73
C THR A 18 7.24 27.57 37.34
N ARG A 19 8.11 27.09 36.43
CA ARG A 19 8.22 27.61 35.07
C ARG A 19 7.10 27.09 34.16
N ARG A 20 5.86 27.52 34.43
CA ARG A 20 4.74 27.40 33.48
C ARG A 20 5.17 28.07 32.18
N LEU A 21 5.21 27.31 31.08
CA LEU A 21 5.15 27.88 29.74
C LEU A 21 3.92 28.79 29.70
N ALA A 22 4.12 30.05 29.30
CA ALA A 22 3.04 31.01 29.23
C ALA A 22 1.98 30.46 28.27
N ARG A 23 0.78 30.17 28.79
CA ARG A 23 -0.37 29.88 27.94
C ARG A 23 -0.63 31.13 27.10
N THR A 24 -0.48 31.01 25.78
CA THR A 24 -1.08 31.95 24.84
C THR A 24 -2.56 32.12 25.21
N PRO A 25 -3.12 33.34 25.14
CA PRO A 25 -4.52 33.55 25.48
C PRO A 25 -5.41 32.71 24.55
N ALA A 26 -6.59 32.31 25.07
CA ALA A 26 -7.58 31.61 24.27
C ALA A 26 -7.91 32.45 23.04
N MET A 27 -7.87 31.84 21.85
CA MET A 27 -8.16 32.55 20.60
C MET A 27 -9.61 33.00 20.58
N ASP A 28 -9.80 34.23 20.10
CA ASP A 28 -11.10 34.76 19.74
C ASP A 28 -11.54 34.09 18.43
N PHE A 29 -12.80 33.69 18.32
CA PHE A 29 -13.22 32.73 17.29
C PHE A 29 -13.57 33.38 15.93
N ASP A 30 -13.70 34.70 15.87
CA ASP A 30 -14.12 35.44 14.67
C ASP A 30 -13.02 35.55 13.58
N ASP A 31 -11.75 35.20 13.89
CA ASP A 31 -10.64 35.21 12.91
C ASP A 31 -10.58 33.96 12.01
N LEU A 32 -11.38 32.92 12.28
CA LEU A 32 -11.36 31.65 11.52
C LEU A 32 -11.92 31.76 10.09
N ASP A 33 -12.77 32.75 9.81
CA ASP A 33 -13.48 32.89 8.54
C ASP A 33 -12.73 33.70 7.46
N THR A 34 -11.48 34.10 7.71
CA THR A 34 -10.64 34.83 6.71
C THR A 34 -9.62 33.99 5.95
N CYS A 35 -9.74 32.65 6.01
CA CYS A 35 -9.88 31.77 4.82
C CYS A 35 -9.56 30.30 5.12
N THR A 36 -10.29 29.40 4.45
CA THR A 36 -9.84 28.04 4.16
C THR A 36 -8.47 28.07 3.48
N GLY A 37 -7.44 27.47 4.11
CA GLY A 37 -6.15 27.18 3.47
C GLY A 37 -4.94 27.95 4.02
N CYS A 38 -4.43 27.53 5.18
CA CYS A 38 -3.04 27.79 5.60
C CYS A 38 -2.30 26.53 6.11
N ARG A 39 -2.71 25.33 5.71
CA ARG A 39 -1.86 24.14 5.87
C ARG A 39 -0.57 24.36 5.07
N THR A 40 0.59 24.15 5.69
CA THR A 40 1.90 24.51 5.10
C THR A 40 2.19 23.71 3.84
N TYR A 41 1.74 22.45 3.81
CA TYR A 41 1.90 21.53 2.70
C TYR A 41 0.54 20.96 2.28
N ASP A 42 0.39 20.63 1.00
CA ASP A 42 -0.71 19.78 0.56
C ASP A 42 -0.43 18.32 0.98
N ILE A 43 0.81 17.85 0.78
CA ILE A 43 1.21 16.44 0.96
C ILE A 43 2.45 16.31 1.86
N ILE A 44 2.41 15.43 2.87
CA ILE A 44 3.61 14.98 3.59
C ILE A 44 3.84 13.48 3.38
N ILE A 45 5.06 13.11 2.99
CA ILE A 45 5.47 11.70 2.84
C ILE A 45 6.19 11.23 4.10
N LEU A 46 5.52 10.43 4.92
CA LEU A 46 6.08 9.84 6.14
C LEU A 46 6.74 8.49 5.82
N GLY A 47 8.04 8.36 6.11
CA GLY A 47 8.79 7.12 5.88
C GLY A 47 9.72 7.14 4.65
N VAL A 48 10.00 8.34 4.09
CA VAL A 48 10.78 8.53 2.85
C VAL A 48 12.16 7.83 2.80
N THR A 49 12.72 7.46 3.97
CA THR A 49 14.03 6.81 4.05
C THR A 49 14.02 5.31 3.70
N GLY A 50 12.86 4.71 3.46
CA GLY A 50 12.72 3.34 2.93
C GLY A 50 12.51 3.30 1.41
N ILE A 51 12.51 2.10 0.82
CA ILE A 51 12.37 1.93 -0.64
C ILE A 51 11.09 2.54 -1.19
N THR A 52 9.92 2.18 -0.66
CA THR A 52 8.63 2.72 -1.14
C THR A 52 8.52 4.22 -0.91
N GLY A 53 8.96 4.72 0.25
CA GLY A 53 8.93 6.15 0.56
C GLY A 53 9.83 6.98 -0.36
N ALA A 54 11.03 6.48 -0.68
CA ALA A 54 11.94 7.14 -1.61
C ALA A 54 11.35 7.17 -3.03
N LEU A 55 10.66 6.10 -3.44
CA LEU A 55 9.97 6.01 -4.73
C LEU A 55 8.77 6.98 -4.80
N VAL A 56 7.94 7.05 -3.75
CA VAL A 56 6.84 8.04 -3.63
C VAL A 56 7.39 9.47 -3.74
N ALA A 57 8.48 9.79 -3.05
CA ALA A 57 9.10 11.12 -3.10
C ALA A 57 9.70 11.45 -4.47
N GLU A 58 10.35 10.50 -5.13
CA GLU A 58 10.90 10.71 -6.47
C GLU A 58 9.80 10.90 -7.52
N HIS A 59 8.69 10.16 -7.42
CA HIS A 59 7.56 10.31 -8.33
C HIS A 59 6.86 11.67 -8.14
N LEU A 60 6.61 12.10 -6.89
CA LEU A 60 6.05 13.42 -6.62
C LEU A 60 7.02 14.56 -7.02
N ASP A 61 8.33 14.41 -6.78
CA ASP A 61 9.34 15.35 -7.24
C ASP A 61 9.33 15.51 -8.77
N MET A 62 9.17 14.40 -9.51
CA MET A 62 9.04 14.42 -10.97
C MET A 62 7.78 15.18 -11.41
N LEU A 63 6.61 14.89 -10.83
CA LEU A 63 5.35 15.55 -11.20
C LEU A 63 5.40 17.07 -10.91
N VAL A 64 5.92 17.47 -9.76
CA VAL A 64 6.07 18.90 -9.40
C VAL A 64 7.13 19.58 -10.28
N HIS A 65 8.29 18.94 -10.51
CA HIS A 65 9.35 19.50 -11.35
C HIS A 65 8.93 19.70 -12.81
N THR A 66 8.10 18.79 -13.34
CA THR A 66 7.59 18.86 -14.73
C THR A 66 6.32 19.72 -14.88
N GLY A 67 5.83 20.33 -13.80
CA GLY A 67 4.63 21.17 -13.83
C GLY A 67 3.33 20.40 -14.04
N LYS A 68 3.31 19.09 -13.75
CA LYS A 68 2.10 18.25 -13.76
C LYS A 68 1.20 18.49 -12.54
N THR A 69 1.74 19.08 -11.48
CA THR A 69 1.00 19.58 -10.30
C THR A 69 1.82 20.68 -9.61
N GLU A 70 1.15 21.62 -8.94
CA GLU A 70 1.78 22.73 -8.20
C GLU A 70 1.75 22.52 -6.67
N LYS A 71 1.37 21.32 -6.23
CA LYS A 71 1.13 21.00 -4.82
C LYS A 71 2.40 21.08 -3.97
N LYS A 72 2.30 21.77 -2.83
CA LYS A 72 3.40 21.93 -1.86
C LYS A 72 3.59 20.64 -1.09
N TRP A 73 4.83 20.18 -0.96
CA TRP A 73 5.10 18.91 -0.31
C TRP A 73 6.36 18.92 0.55
N ALA A 74 6.38 18.02 1.54
CA ALA A 74 7.51 17.79 2.41
C ALA A 74 7.75 16.31 2.70
N ILE A 75 8.99 15.98 3.04
CA ILE A 75 9.44 14.63 3.38
C ILE A 75 9.59 14.47 4.90
N CYS A 76 9.19 13.33 5.45
CA CYS A 76 9.21 13.12 6.89
C CYS A 76 9.82 11.77 7.30
N GLY A 77 10.57 11.76 8.40
CA GLY A 77 11.20 10.56 8.96
C GLY A 77 12.06 10.83 10.18
N ARG A 78 12.66 9.76 10.73
CA ARG A 78 13.42 9.79 12.00
C ARG A 78 14.90 10.14 11.87
N ASN A 79 15.47 10.10 10.65
CA ASN A 79 16.89 10.31 10.43
C ASN A 79 17.14 11.59 9.62
N GLU A 80 17.50 12.67 10.32
CA GLU A 80 17.71 13.99 9.72
C GLU A 80 18.80 14.02 8.64
N GLU A 81 19.88 13.26 8.79
CA GLU A 81 20.94 13.20 7.77
C GLU A 81 20.46 12.59 6.46
N LYS A 82 19.64 11.53 6.52
CA LYS A 82 19.01 10.93 5.34
C LYS A 82 18.01 11.89 4.72
N LEU A 83 17.20 12.59 5.51
CA LEU A 83 16.26 13.61 5.01
C LEU A 83 16.99 14.74 4.27
N LYS A 84 18.09 15.28 4.83
CA LYS A 84 18.93 16.29 4.17
C LYS A 84 19.52 15.80 2.84
N LYS A 85 19.93 14.53 2.77
CA LYS A 85 20.42 13.90 1.52
C LYS A 85 19.31 13.79 0.49
N ILE A 86 18.13 13.30 0.88
CA ILE A 86 16.96 13.16 0.01
C ILE A 86 16.51 14.54 -0.52
N LYS A 87 16.35 15.56 0.33
CA LYS A 87 16.03 16.94 -0.06
C LYS A 87 17.00 17.48 -1.13
N LYS A 88 18.32 17.27 -0.95
CA LYS A 88 19.35 17.69 -1.91
C LYS A 88 19.30 16.93 -3.25
N ASN A 89 18.80 15.70 -3.24
CA ASN A 89 18.74 14.82 -4.40
C ASN A 89 17.47 15.03 -5.26
N CYS A 90 16.39 15.54 -4.66
CA CYS A 90 15.17 15.98 -5.35
C CYS A 90 15.42 17.26 -6.17
N LYS A 91 14.81 17.38 -7.35
CA LYS A 91 14.90 18.56 -8.23
C LYS A 91 14.17 19.76 -7.64
N THR A 92 13.08 19.54 -6.92
CA THR A 92 12.24 20.59 -6.31
C THR A 92 12.74 21.06 -4.94
N ASN A 93 13.75 20.40 -4.35
CA ASN A 93 14.33 20.73 -3.04
C ASN A 93 13.25 20.87 -1.92
N PRO A 94 12.39 19.84 -1.71
CA PRO A 94 11.24 19.88 -0.80
C PRO A 94 11.66 20.05 0.65
N ASP A 95 10.80 20.61 1.50
CA ASP A 95 11.10 20.72 2.94
C ASP A 95 11.07 19.38 3.65
N TYR A 96 11.66 19.32 4.85
CA TYR A 96 11.74 18.09 5.63
C TYR A 96 11.36 18.30 7.10
N ILE A 97 10.72 17.27 7.67
CA ILE A 97 10.25 17.23 9.05
C ILE A 97 10.87 16.02 9.75
N VAL A 98 11.48 16.24 10.91
CA VAL A 98 12.12 15.18 11.70
C VAL A 98 11.16 14.70 12.79
N VAL A 99 10.76 13.42 12.74
CA VAL A 99 10.15 12.73 13.90
C VAL A 99 11.26 12.48 14.91
N ARG A 100 11.12 12.99 16.13
CA ARG A 100 12.22 13.02 17.12
C ARG A 100 12.04 11.97 18.20
N GLU A 101 10.86 11.94 18.80
CA GLU A 101 10.58 11.16 20.00
C GLU A 101 9.66 9.97 19.69
N ASP A 102 9.09 9.89 18.49
CA ASP A 102 8.14 8.82 18.08
C ASP A 102 6.91 8.82 19.03
N VAL A 103 6.50 10.00 19.48
CA VAL A 103 5.35 10.22 20.36
C VAL A 103 4.17 10.80 19.60
N GLN A 104 2.96 10.71 20.18
CA GLN A 104 1.73 11.14 19.51
C GLN A 104 1.75 12.59 19.02
N THR A 105 2.40 13.49 19.76
CA THR A 105 2.51 14.92 19.41
C THR A 105 3.37 15.17 18.16
N ASP A 106 4.35 14.30 17.84
CA ASP A 106 5.11 14.41 16.59
C ASP A 106 4.17 14.18 15.39
N TYR A 107 3.27 13.20 15.50
CA TYR A 107 2.32 12.85 14.43
C TYR A 107 1.15 13.84 14.33
N GLU A 108 0.63 14.33 15.45
CA GLU A 108 -0.39 15.39 15.47
C GLU A 108 0.13 16.68 14.82
N TYR A 109 1.40 17.04 15.04
CA TYR A 109 2.06 18.16 14.37
C TYR A 109 2.20 17.94 12.85
N ILE A 110 2.58 16.73 12.41
CA ILE A 110 2.65 16.37 10.98
C ILE A 110 1.28 16.49 10.32
N ALA A 111 0.24 15.90 10.92
CA ALA A 111 -1.11 15.93 10.37
C ALA A 111 -1.66 17.36 10.27
N GLU A 112 -1.48 18.18 11.30
CA GLU A 112 -1.92 19.58 11.32
C GLU A 112 -1.32 20.42 10.18
N MET A 113 -0.07 20.17 9.80
CA MET A 113 0.61 20.91 8.72
C MET A 113 0.18 20.52 7.29
N CYS A 114 -0.57 19.42 7.07
CA CYS A 114 -0.84 18.94 5.71
C CYS A 114 -2.27 18.45 5.45
N SER A 115 -2.69 18.50 4.18
CA SER A 115 -4.00 18.01 3.74
C SER A 115 -4.03 16.49 3.62
N VAL A 116 -2.91 15.87 3.19
CA VAL A 116 -2.75 14.42 3.06
C VAL A 116 -1.41 13.95 3.64
N VAL A 117 -1.44 12.91 4.46
CA VAL A 117 -0.25 12.12 4.84
C VAL A 117 -0.18 10.86 3.98
N ILE A 118 0.91 10.71 3.21
CA ILE A 118 1.26 9.43 2.58
C ILE A 118 2.20 8.68 3.52
N ALA A 119 1.69 7.64 4.17
CA ALA A 119 2.44 6.76 5.05
C ALA A 119 3.11 5.62 4.25
N THR A 120 4.44 5.55 4.38
CA THR A 120 5.29 4.48 3.83
C THR A 120 6.18 3.84 4.92
N ALA A 121 5.90 4.14 6.19
CA ALA A 121 6.68 3.75 7.35
C ALA A 121 6.16 2.46 8.00
N GLY A 122 6.63 1.31 7.50
CA GLY A 122 6.39 0.00 8.13
C GLY A 122 7.41 -0.37 9.21
N PRO A 123 7.11 -1.34 10.10
CA PRO A 123 5.85 -2.11 10.14
C PRO A 123 4.67 -1.31 10.71
N TYR A 124 3.51 -1.41 10.06
CA TYR A 124 2.38 -0.50 10.33
C TYR A 124 1.68 -0.85 11.64
N LEU A 125 1.58 -2.13 11.99
CA LEU A 125 0.99 -2.60 13.24
C LEU A 125 1.67 -2.03 14.51
N LEU A 126 2.91 -1.54 14.40
CA LEU A 126 3.69 -0.96 15.50
C LEU A 126 3.61 0.57 15.61
N MET A 127 3.50 1.27 14.48
CA MET A 127 3.64 2.74 14.43
C MET A 127 2.56 3.47 13.63
N GLY A 128 1.86 2.78 12.73
CA GLY A 128 0.85 3.38 11.85
C GLY A 128 -0.38 3.88 12.59
N GLU A 129 -0.77 3.25 13.70
CA GLU A 129 -1.98 3.63 14.46
C GLU A 129 -1.89 5.06 14.97
N LYS A 130 -0.73 5.47 15.50
CA LYS A 130 -0.45 6.85 15.95
C LYS A 130 -0.65 7.88 14.84
N VAL A 131 -0.30 7.51 13.60
CA VAL A 131 -0.42 8.39 12.43
C VAL A 131 -1.89 8.56 12.05
N VAL A 132 -2.66 7.47 12.04
CA VAL A 132 -4.11 7.52 11.73
C VAL A 132 -4.86 8.28 12.82
N ASP A 133 -4.56 8.02 14.09
CA ASP A 133 -5.09 8.77 15.25
C ASP A 133 -4.88 10.29 15.09
N ALA A 134 -3.66 10.70 14.73
CA ALA A 134 -3.34 12.09 14.45
C ALA A 134 -4.11 12.65 13.24
N CYS A 135 -4.22 11.88 12.15
CA CYS A 135 -4.93 12.29 10.94
C CYS A 135 -6.43 12.51 11.20
N VAL A 136 -7.08 11.58 11.90
CA VAL A 136 -8.50 11.68 12.29
C VAL A 136 -8.71 12.84 13.28
N LYS A 137 -7.80 13.07 14.23
CA LYS A 137 -7.87 14.22 15.16
C LYS A 137 -7.73 15.58 14.46
N LYS A 138 -6.91 15.67 13.41
CA LYS A 138 -6.57 16.92 12.71
C LYS A 138 -7.32 17.11 11.37
N SER A 139 -8.33 16.28 11.10
CA SER A 139 -9.09 16.25 9.85
C SER A 139 -8.22 16.24 8.60
N THR A 140 -7.21 15.37 8.61
CA THR A 140 -6.19 15.21 7.56
C THR A 140 -6.41 13.87 6.86
N HIS A 141 -6.43 13.86 5.53
CA HIS A 141 -6.55 12.60 4.79
C HIS A 141 -5.30 11.74 4.92
N TYR A 142 -5.47 10.44 4.79
CA TYR A 142 -4.40 9.46 4.97
C TYR A 142 -4.38 8.47 3.81
N VAL A 143 -3.18 8.14 3.36
CA VAL A 143 -2.91 7.10 2.37
C VAL A 143 -1.81 6.19 2.90
N ASP A 144 -2.03 4.87 2.92
CA ASP A 144 -0.96 3.89 3.10
C ASP A 144 -0.83 2.89 1.96
N VAL A 145 0.25 2.12 2.00
CA VAL A 145 0.60 1.10 1.02
C VAL A 145 0.71 -0.31 1.64
N THR A 146 0.09 -0.55 2.80
CA THR A 146 0.30 -1.79 3.57
C THR A 146 -0.63 -2.94 3.17
N GLY A 147 -0.16 -4.17 3.36
CA GLY A 147 -0.96 -5.40 3.25
C GLY A 147 -1.27 -6.04 4.61
N GLU A 148 -0.95 -5.37 5.72
CA GLU A 148 -1.10 -5.89 7.09
C GLU A 148 -2.58 -5.97 7.50
N LEU A 149 -3.19 -7.16 7.36
CA LEU A 149 -4.62 -7.38 7.62
C LEU A 149 -5.02 -7.06 9.06
N VAL A 150 -4.18 -7.43 10.03
CA VAL A 150 -4.43 -7.16 11.46
C VAL A 150 -4.45 -5.66 11.73
N TYR A 151 -3.54 -4.90 11.11
CA TYR A 151 -3.49 -3.44 11.22
C TYR A 151 -4.75 -2.81 10.62
N ASN A 152 -5.09 -3.18 9.38
CA ASN A 152 -6.26 -2.64 8.68
C ASN A 152 -7.56 -2.94 9.43
N ARG A 153 -7.73 -4.16 9.98
CA ARG A 153 -8.88 -4.49 10.85
C ARG A 153 -8.96 -3.56 12.06
N ARG A 154 -7.87 -3.40 12.81
CA ARG A 154 -7.81 -2.52 13.99
C ARG A 154 -8.13 -1.06 13.63
N LEU A 155 -7.70 -0.58 12.46
CA LEU A 155 -8.08 0.75 11.97
C LEU A 155 -9.58 0.86 11.74
N ILE A 156 -10.17 -0.13 11.05
CA ILE A 156 -11.61 -0.17 10.74
C ILE A 156 -12.42 -0.17 12.04
N ASP A 157 -12.09 -1.04 13.00
CA ASP A 157 -12.77 -1.14 14.30
C ASP A 157 -12.73 0.16 15.11
N LYS A 158 -11.61 0.88 15.06
CA LYS A 158 -11.35 2.02 15.96
C LYS A 158 -11.67 3.38 15.35
N TYR A 159 -11.49 3.55 14.04
CA TYR A 159 -11.47 4.86 13.39
C TYR A 159 -12.46 5.03 12.23
N HIS A 160 -13.16 3.98 11.77
CA HIS A 160 -14.04 4.12 10.59
C HIS A 160 -15.15 5.14 10.82
N GLU A 161 -15.90 5.04 11.92
CA GLU A 161 -17.00 5.98 12.22
C GLU A 161 -16.49 7.40 12.50
N GLU A 162 -15.47 7.59 13.36
CA GLU A 162 -14.96 8.94 13.66
C GLU A 162 -14.38 9.64 12.41
N ALA A 163 -13.71 8.90 11.53
CA ALA A 163 -13.22 9.43 10.27
C ALA A 163 -14.37 9.74 9.30
N LYS A 164 -15.47 8.96 9.30
CA LYS A 164 -16.68 9.23 8.53
C LYS A 164 -17.39 10.51 9.01
N GLU A 165 -17.64 10.63 10.31
CA GLU A 165 -18.25 11.81 10.94
C GLU A 165 -17.48 13.10 10.65
N LYS A 166 -16.16 13.04 10.57
CA LYS A 166 -15.28 14.18 10.29
C LYS A 166 -15.03 14.44 8.80
N GLY A 167 -15.58 13.62 7.91
CA GLY A 167 -15.34 13.73 6.48
C GLY A 167 -13.90 13.44 6.05
N VAL A 168 -13.22 12.49 6.71
CA VAL A 168 -11.81 12.15 6.49
C VAL A 168 -11.68 10.81 5.76
N MET A 169 -11.09 10.82 4.57
CA MET A 169 -10.62 9.61 3.90
C MET A 169 -9.35 9.06 4.57
N ILE A 170 -9.44 7.87 5.16
CA ILE A 170 -8.31 7.04 5.59
C ILE A 170 -8.20 5.87 4.60
N THR A 171 -7.49 6.09 3.49
CA THR A 171 -7.40 5.11 2.39
C THR A 171 -6.24 4.17 2.62
N VAL A 172 -6.57 2.92 2.92
CA VAL A 172 -5.59 1.87 3.22
C VAL A 172 -5.29 1.04 1.97
N MET A 173 -4.14 0.36 1.98
CA MET A 173 -3.81 -0.69 1.00
C MET A 173 -3.60 -0.21 -0.45
N MET A 174 -3.00 0.96 -0.66
CA MET A 174 -2.58 1.45 -2.00
C MET A 174 -1.38 0.68 -2.61
N GLY A 175 -0.92 -0.39 -1.97
CA GLY A 175 0.09 -1.28 -2.52
C GLY A 175 -0.42 -2.06 -3.72
N PHE A 176 0.44 -2.32 -4.71
CA PHE A 176 0.12 -3.01 -5.97
C PHE A 176 -0.84 -4.22 -5.79
N MET A 177 -0.48 -5.18 -4.92
CA MET A 177 -1.24 -6.42 -4.68
C MET A 177 -2.66 -6.23 -4.11
N CYS A 178 -3.03 -4.99 -3.75
CA CYS A 178 -4.30 -4.67 -3.12
C CYS A 178 -5.08 -3.67 -3.97
N ALA A 179 -4.45 -2.56 -4.36
CA ALA A 179 -5.08 -1.55 -5.22
C ALA A 179 -5.41 -2.07 -6.62
N VAL A 180 -4.57 -2.92 -7.23
CA VAL A 180 -4.89 -3.52 -8.54
C VAL A 180 -6.04 -4.52 -8.41
N THR A 181 -6.01 -5.41 -7.40
CA THR A 181 -7.09 -6.39 -7.17
C THR A 181 -8.43 -5.71 -6.87
N ASP A 182 -8.45 -4.73 -5.97
CA ASP A 182 -9.64 -3.93 -5.65
C ASP A 182 -10.23 -3.28 -6.90
N TYR A 183 -9.37 -2.58 -7.66
CA TYR A 183 -9.80 -1.84 -8.84
C TYR A 183 -10.21 -2.75 -10.01
N ASN A 184 -9.55 -3.89 -10.17
CA ASN A 184 -9.94 -4.91 -11.15
C ASN A 184 -11.35 -5.46 -10.88
N HIS A 185 -11.68 -5.78 -9.63
CA HIS A 185 -13.02 -6.23 -9.26
C HIS A 185 -14.06 -5.10 -9.37
N TYR A 186 -13.69 -3.86 -9.05
CA TYR A 186 -14.53 -2.68 -9.28
C TYR A 186 -14.83 -2.46 -10.77
N LEU A 187 -13.85 -2.58 -11.67
CA LEU A 187 -14.09 -2.48 -13.12
C LEU A 187 -15.06 -3.55 -13.64
N MET A 188 -15.08 -4.75 -13.05
CA MET A 188 -16.06 -5.78 -13.39
C MET A 188 -17.47 -5.40 -12.97
N GLN A 189 -17.63 -4.84 -11.77
CA GLN A 189 -18.91 -4.31 -11.32
C GLN A 189 -19.37 -3.15 -12.23
N GLN A 190 -18.48 -2.22 -12.58
CA GLN A 190 -18.81 -1.11 -13.48
C GLN A 190 -19.14 -1.58 -14.91
N ALA A 191 -18.61 -2.72 -15.35
CA ALA A 191 -18.89 -3.30 -16.66
C ALA A 191 -20.22 -4.07 -16.73
N LEU A 192 -20.66 -4.72 -15.65
CA LEU A 192 -21.77 -5.68 -15.67
C LEU A 192 -22.93 -5.36 -14.70
N GLY A 193 -22.74 -4.42 -13.78
CA GLY A 193 -23.64 -4.22 -12.64
C GLY A 193 -23.45 -5.31 -11.56
N PRO A 194 -24.52 -5.79 -10.93
CA PRO A 194 -24.47 -6.91 -9.98
C PRO A 194 -23.82 -8.17 -10.56
N LEU A 195 -22.97 -8.82 -9.78
CA LEU A 195 -22.09 -9.91 -10.19
C LEU A 195 -22.44 -11.22 -9.50
N LYS A 196 -22.49 -12.32 -10.25
CA LYS A 196 -22.50 -13.68 -9.65
C LYS A 196 -21.12 -14.00 -9.08
N TRP A 197 -20.09 -13.75 -9.88
CA TRP A 197 -18.71 -13.99 -9.48
C TRP A 197 -17.75 -13.03 -10.22
N SER A 198 -16.63 -12.74 -9.56
CA SER A 198 -15.49 -12.05 -10.14
C SER A 198 -14.21 -12.69 -9.65
N LYS A 199 -13.30 -12.98 -10.58
CA LYS A 199 -12.11 -13.76 -10.34
C LYS A 199 -10.89 -13.12 -11.00
N GLU A 200 -9.94 -12.74 -10.16
CA GLU A 200 -8.62 -12.30 -10.59
C GLU A 200 -7.63 -13.46 -10.72
N PHE A 201 -6.75 -13.33 -11.70
CA PHE A 201 -5.58 -14.13 -11.95
C PHE A 201 -4.37 -13.20 -12.02
N VAL A 202 -3.45 -13.29 -11.05
CA VAL A 202 -2.30 -12.38 -10.94
C VAL A 202 -1.06 -13.02 -11.56
N PHE A 203 -0.32 -12.23 -12.34
CA PHE A 203 0.93 -12.62 -12.99
C PHE A 203 2.02 -11.56 -12.74
N GLN A 204 2.82 -11.74 -11.69
CA GLN A 204 4.01 -10.91 -11.50
C GLN A 204 5.17 -11.43 -12.34
N CYS A 205 5.62 -10.63 -13.31
CA CYS A 205 6.82 -10.91 -14.08
C CYS A 205 8.04 -10.35 -13.35
N ALA A 206 9.01 -11.22 -13.05
CA ALA A 206 10.35 -10.80 -12.62
C ALA A 206 10.41 -9.90 -11.36
N SER A 207 9.47 -10.02 -10.42
CA SER A 207 9.40 -9.17 -9.22
C SER A 207 10.47 -9.49 -8.16
N VAL A 208 11.03 -8.47 -7.52
CA VAL A 208 11.90 -8.62 -6.33
C VAL A 208 11.27 -7.93 -5.12
N ARG A 209 11.09 -8.67 -4.03
CA ARG A 209 10.52 -8.14 -2.78
C ARG A 209 11.57 -7.33 -2.01
N GLY A 210 11.27 -6.06 -1.72
CA GLY A 210 12.06 -5.21 -0.84
C GLY A 210 11.90 -5.59 0.63
N GLY A 211 12.91 -5.27 1.44
CA GLY A 211 12.96 -5.68 2.85
C GLY A 211 11.77 -5.18 3.67
N GLY A 212 11.35 -3.93 3.43
CA GLY A 212 10.19 -3.34 4.15
C GLY A 212 8.91 -4.17 4.05
N SER A 213 8.62 -4.76 2.88
CA SER A 213 7.43 -5.59 2.68
C SER A 213 7.54 -6.96 3.34
N PHE A 214 8.76 -7.53 3.46
CA PHE A 214 8.98 -8.73 4.26
C PHE A 214 8.75 -8.45 5.76
N PHE A 215 9.29 -7.35 6.30
CA PHE A 215 9.14 -6.99 7.72
C PHE A 215 7.71 -6.57 8.10
N SER A 216 7.02 -5.86 7.21
CA SER A 216 5.60 -5.55 7.33
C SER A 216 4.77 -6.84 7.40
N GLY A 217 4.98 -7.76 6.45
CA GLY A 217 4.33 -9.07 6.46
C GLY A 217 4.69 -9.95 7.67
N PHE A 218 5.86 -9.76 8.28
CA PHE A 218 6.32 -10.43 9.51
C PHE A 218 5.68 -9.84 10.78
N SER A 219 5.61 -8.52 10.92
CA SER A 219 5.22 -7.87 12.20
C SER A 219 3.78 -8.21 12.60
N GLN A 220 2.88 -8.35 11.62
CA GLN A 220 1.51 -8.81 11.84
C GLN A 220 1.40 -10.23 12.43
N TYR A 221 2.41 -11.08 12.26
CA TYR A 221 2.45 -12.42 12.85
C TYR A 221 2.86 -12.38 14.32
N GLU A 222 3.90 -11.62 14.63
CA GLU A 222 4.46 -11.48 15.98
C GLU A 222 3.51 -10.73 16.93
N HIS A 223 2.74 -9.77 16.42
CA HIS A 223 1.88 -8.87 17.19
C HIS A 223 0.37 -9.10 16.98
N MET A 224 0.00 -10.23 16.38
CA MET A 224 -1.37 -10.75 16.43
C MET A 224 -1.67 -11.21 17.85
N ARG A 225 -2.83 -10.83 18.38
CA ARG A 225 -3.22 -11.26 19.72
C ARG A 225 -3.84 -12.65 19.67
N THR A 226 -3.66 -13.43 20.73
CA THR A 226 -4.20 -14.80 20.80
C THR A 226 -5.71 -14.86 21.00
N ASP A 227 -6.35 -13.72 21.28
CA ASP A 227 -7.78 -13.51 21.42
C ASP A 227 -8.43 -12.79 20.22
N GLU A 228 -7.64 -12.37 19.21
CA GLU A 228 -8.20 -11.92 17.93
C GLU A 228 -8.78 -13.12 17.16
N PRO A 229 -9.92 -12.95 16.44
CA PRO A 229 -10.38 -13.97 15.51
C PRO A 229 -9.28 -14.25 14.47
N PRO A 230 -9.31 -15.39 13.75
CA PRO A 230 -8.21 -15.79 12.89
C PRO A 230 -8.23 -15.01 11.56
N LEU A 231 -7.92 -13.71 11.61
CA LEU A 231 -8.06 -12.68 10.56
C LEU A 231 -7.36 -13.02 9.24
N LEU A 232 -6.34 -13.87 9.27
CA LEU A 232 -5.61 -14.36 8.09
C LEU A 232 -6.32 -15.49 7.34
N ILE A 233 -7.35 -16.12 7.92
CA ILE A 233 -8.17 -17.15 7.26
C ILE A 233 -9.66 -16.81 7.26
N ASP A 234 -10.08 -15.79 8.02
CA ASP A 234 -11.39 -15.17 7.88
C ASP A 234 -11.50 -14.48 6.50
N PRO A 235 -12.43 -14.91 5.63
CA PRO A 235 -12.58 -14.35 4.29
C PRO A 235 -13.24 -12.95 4.23
N TYR A 236 -13.70 -12.43 5.37
CA TYR A 236 -14.33 -11.10 5.53
C TYR A 236 -13.62 -10.24 6.60
N SER A 237 -12.34 -10.52 6.86
CA SER A 237 -11.59 -9.87 7.94
C SER A 237 -11.46 -8.36 7.84
N LEU A 238 -11.69 -7.74 6.67
CA LEU A 238 -11.72 -6.28 6.49
C LEU A 238 -13.14 -5.70 6.32
N GLY A 239 -14.19 -6.50 6.46
CA GLY A 239 -15.57 -6.06 6.21
C GLY A 239 -16.44 -7.14 5.60
N GLY A 240 -17.75 -7.05 5.85
CA GLY A 240 -18.79 -7.94 5.37
C GLY A 240 -19.30 -8.89 6.44
N GLN A 241 -20.39 -8.53 7.13
CA GLN A 241 -21.17 -9.52 7.89
C GLN A 241 -22.08 -10.31 6.93
N ARG A 242 -21.66 -11.50 6.53
CA ARG A 242 -22.54 -12.50 5.89
C ARG A 242 -22.28 -13.92 6.39
N GLU A 243 -23.27 -14.80 6.25
CA GLU A 243 -23.06 -16.22 6.51
C GLU A 243 -22.00 -16.79 5.56
N LEU A 244 -21.01 -17.50 6.12
CA LEU A 244 -19.85 -17.94 5.34
C LEU A 244 -20.19 -19.14 4.46
N ARG A 245 -20.28 -18.92 3.14
CA ARG A 245 -20.58 -19.95 2.15
C ARG A 245 -19.33 -20.74 1.78
N ALA A 246 -19.51 -21.94 1.20
CA ALA A 246 -18.38 -22.78 0.79
C ALA A 246 -17.48 -22.12 -0.27
N CYS A 247 -18.08 -21.36 -1.19
CA CYS A 247 -17.39 -20.60 -2.25
C CYS A 247 -16.63 -19.36 -1.74
N ASP A 248 -16.93 -18.88 -0.54
CA ASP A 248 -16.30 -17.67 0.01
C ASP A 248 -14.92 -17.94 0.63
N LYS A 249 -14.63 -19.22 0.95
CA LYS A 249 -13.40 -19.68 1.61
C LYS A 249 -12.21 -19.73 0.66
N ASP A 250 -11.04 -19.37 1.17
CA ASP A 250 -9.79 -19.43 0.41
C ASP A 250 -9.43 -20.87 0.00
N LYS A 251 -8.97 -21.05 -1.25
CA LYS A 251 -8.48 -22.35 -1.75
C LYS A 251 -7.01 -22.55 -1.35
N ILE A 252 -6.78 -23.23 -0.23
CA ILE A 252 -5.44 -23.43 0.40
C ILE A 252 -4.54 -24.53 -0.23
N THR A 253 -4.95 -25.11 -1.36
CA THR A 253 -4.21 -26.15 -2.08
C THR A 253 -4.20 -25.85 -3.58
N ALA A 254 -3.23 -26.40 -4.32
CA ALA A 254 -3.26 -26.35 -5.78
C ALA A 254 -4.54 -26.98 -6.34
N TYR A 255 -5.15 -26.33 -7.32
CA TYR A 255 -6.36 -26.78 -8.00
C TYR A 255 -6.27 -26.49 -9.50
N GLN A 256 -7.05 -27.20 -10.30
CA GLN A 256 -7.22 -26.92 -11.74
C GLN A 256 -8.34 -25.89 -11.90
N ASP A 257 -8.17 -24.93 -12.79
CA ASP A 257 -9.13 -23.85 -12.94
C ASP A 257 -10.48 -24.32 -13.52
N GLU A 258 -11.56 -23.66 -13.11
CA GLU A 258 -12.93 -24.00 -13.53
C GLU A 258 -13.35 -23.29 -14.83
N LEU A 259 -12.60 -22.26 -15.26
CA LEU A 259 -12.81 -21.57 -16.55
C LEU A 259 -11.94 -22.16 -17.67
N PHE A 260 -10.83 -22.84 -17.33
CA PHE A 260 -9.77 -23.21 -18.27
C PHE A 260 -9.21 -24.62 -18.04
N ASP A 261 -9.42 -25.52 -19.00
CA ASP A 261 -9.16 -26.96 -18.87
C ASP A 261 -7.68 -27.36 -18.64
N ASN A 262 -6.73 -26.42 -18.71
CA ASN A 262 -5.30 -26.73 -18.52
C ASN A 262 -4.53 -25.69 -17.68
N ILE A 263 -5.24 -24.88 -16.88
CA ILE A 263 -4.61 -23.92 -15.98
C ILE A 263 -4.57 -24.50 -14.57
N TRP A 264 -3.43 -24.40 -13.91
CA TRP A 264 -3.30 -24.72 -12.48
C TRP A 264 -3.23 -23.43 -11.68
N CYS A 265 -4.00 -23.36 -10.61
CA CYS A 265 -4.04 -22.24 -9.70
C CYS A 265 -3.52 -22.63 -8.32
N SER A 266 -2.91 -21.66 -7.64
CA SER A 266 -2.55 -21.71 -6.23
C SER A 266 -3.19 -20.55 -5.46
N THR A 267 -3.27 -20.73 -4.13
CA THR A 267 -3.58 -19.63 -3.20
C THR A 267 -2.57 -18.50 -3.42
N GLY A 268 -3.06 -17.26 -3.45
CA GLY A 268 -2.21 -16.07 -3.50
C GLY A 268 -1.53 -15.80 -2.15
N PHE A 269 -0.86 -14.67 -2.02
CA PHE A 269 -0.09 -14.32 -0.81
C PHE A 269 -0.95 -14.38 0.49
N VAL A 270 -0.31 -14.79 1.59
CA VAL A 270 -0.98 -15.25 2.82
C VAL A 270 -2.06 -14.27 3.31
N GLY A 271 -3.28 -14.79 3.49
CA GLY A 271 -4.46 -14.04 3.90
C GLY A 271 -5.20 -13.30 2.77
N HIS A 272 -4.72 -13.38 1.53
CA HIS A 272 -5.34 -12.78 0.35
C HIS A 272 -5.75 -11.30 0.53
N PRO A 273 -4.82 -10.39 0.93
CA PRO A 273 -5.17 -9.01 1.23
C PRO A 273 -5.92 -8.28 0.10
N GLY A 274 -5.58 -8.55 -1.17
CA GLY A 274 -6.32 -8.08 -2.35
C GLY A 274 -7.80 -8.49 -2.37
N VAL A 275 -8.12 -9.74 -2.05
CA VAL A 275 -9.51 -10.23 -2.00
C VAL A 275 -10.25 -9.63 -0.80
N ARG A 276 -9.57 -9.44 0.34
CA ARG A 276 -10.18 -8.82 1.53
C ARG A 276 -10.54 -7.35 1.28
N VAL A 277 -9.66 -6.59 0.62
CA VAL A 277 -9.95 -5.20 0.27
C VAL A 277 -11.09 -5.10 -0.77
N ALA A 278 -11.10 -5.94 -1.80
CA ALA A 278 -12.19 -5.97 -2.78
C ALA A 278 -13.56 -6.33 -2.16
N ARG A 279 -13.59 -7.21 -1.15
CA ARG A 279 -14.81 -7.53 -0.39
C ARG A 279 -15.25 -6.38 0.53
N ARG A 280 -14.30 -5.67 1.16
CA ARG A 280 -14.58 -4.42 1.89
C ARG A 280 -15.16 -3.35 0.97
N CYS A 281 -14.63 -3.22 -0.25
CA CYS A 281 -15.09 -2.26 -1.25
C CYS A 281 -16.58 -2.47 -1.58
N ALA A 282 -16.99 -3.72 -1.83
CA ALA A 282 -18.40 -4.08 -2.03
C ALA A 282 -19.29 -3.76 -0.81
N GLU A 283 -18.80 -3.94 0.42
CA GLU A 283 -19.53 -3.53 1.63
C GLU A 283 -19.65 -2.01 1.77
N LEU A 284 -18.58 -1.26 1.51
CA LEU A 284 -18.59 0.21 1.59
C LEU A 284 -19.61 0.80 0.61
N PHE A 285 -19.63 0.31 -0.63
CA PHE A 285 -20.62 0.73 -1.62
C PHE A 285 -22.05 0.31 -1.23
N LYS A 286 -22.27 -0.90 -0.72
CA LYS A 286 -23.57 -1.34 -0.17
C LYS A 286 -24.10 -0.43 0.95
N ASN A 287 -23.20 0.21 1.69
CA ASN A 287 -23.50 1.10 2.82
C ASN A 287 -23.33 2.60 2.48
N SER A 288 -23.35 2.95 1.19
CA SER A 288 -23.27 4.32 0.68
C SER A 288 -24.45 4.65 -0.24
N ASP A 289 -24.68 5.93 -0.51
CA ASP A 289 -25.68 6.40 -1.47
C ASP A 289 -25.19 6.41 -2.93
N ASP A 290 -24.04 5.75 -3.23
CA ASP A 290 -23.53 5.60 -4.59
C ASP A 290 -24.32 4.54 -5.39
N ASP A 291 -24.54 4.77 -6.69
CA ASP A 291 -25.18 3.80 -7.60
C ASP A 291 -24.22 2.68 -8.03
N VAL A 292 -23.69 1.96 -7.03
CA VAL A 292 -22.67 0.92 -7.17
C VAL A 292 -23.09 -0.31 -6.36
N ASN A 293 -23.72 -1.27 -7.03
CA ASN A 293 -24.11 -2.55 -6.42
C ASN A 293 -23.30 -3.70 -7.03
N TYR A 294 -22.61 -4.46 -6.18
CA TYR A 294 -21.86 -5.66 -6.57
C TYR A 294 -22.72 -6.94 -6.66
N GLY A 295 -23.96 -6.93 -6.17
CA GLY A 295 -24.79 -8.12 -5.97
C GLY A 295 -24.64 -8.69 -4.56
N GLU A 296 -25.74 -9.18 -3.96
CA GLU A 296 -25.72 -9.65 -2.56
C GLU A 296 -24.90 -10.94 -2.38
N ASP A 297 -25.00 -11.83 -3.36
CA ASP A 297 -24.39 -13.17 -3.35
C ASP A 297 -23.05 -13.25 -4.09
N VAL A 298 -22.48 -12.12 -4.51
CA VAL A 298 -21.23 -12.07 -5.30
C VAL A 298 -20.10 -12.92 -4.71
N VAL A 299 -19.44 -13.72 -5.54
CA VAL A 299 -18.22 -14.47 -5.18
C VAL A 299 -16.99 -13.73 -5.72
N ILE A 300 -16.27 -13.02 -4.85
CA ILE A 300 -14.99 -12.36 -5.19
C ILE A 300 -13.82 -13.27 -4.82
N SER A 301 -12.92 -13.54 -5.76
CA SER A 301 -11.74 -14.40 -5.57
C SER A 301 -10.52 -13.94 -6.39
N SER A 302 -9.31 -14.31 -5.95
CA SER A 302 -8.06 -14.08 -6.69
C SER A 302 -7.14 -15.29 -6.54
N ALA A 303 -6.37 -15.62 -7.58
CA ALA A 303 -5.47 -16.77 -7.62
C ALA A 303 -4.18 -16.49 -8.41
N ASP A 304 -3.08 -17.11 -8.00
CA ASP A 304 -1.86 -17.18 -8.80
C ASP A 304 -2.03 -18.33 -9.82
N ALA A 305 -1.92 -18.05 -11.12
CA ALA A 305 -2.07 -19.05 -12.18
C ALA A 305 -0.72 -19.44 -12.81
N VAL A 306 -0.56 -20.75 -13.09
CA VAL A 306 0.64 -21.37 -13.68
C VAL A 306 0.26 -22.53 -14.60
N LEU A 307 1.13 -22.87 -15.55
CA LEU A 307 0.88 -23.96 -16.48
C LEU A 307 1.06 -25.37 -15.85
N GLY A 308 1.84 -25.46 -14.77
CA GLY A 308 2.26 -26.75 -14.19
C GLY A 308 1.72 -27.02 -12.78
N LYS A 309 1.03 -28.15 -12.61
CA LYS A 309 0.58 -28.67 -11.30
C LYS A 309 1.68 -28.66 -10.22
N GLY A 310 2.91 -29.01 -10.59
CA GLY A 310 4.05 -29.03 -9.67
C GLY A 310 4.35 -27.65 -9.10
N GLN A 311 4.36 -26.62 -9.94
CA GLN A 311 4.58 -25.23 -9.51
C GLN A 311 3.42 -24.73 -8.64
N ALA A 312 2.17 -24.98 -9.04
CA ALA A 312 1.01 -24.62 -8.23
C ALA A 312 1.05 -25.29 -6.84
N THR A 313 1.50 -26.55 -6.78
CA THR A 313 1.64 -27.29 -5.51
C THR A 313 2.71 -26.66 -4.61
N LEU A 314 3.86 -26.25 -5.17
CA LEU A 314 4.91 -25.55 -4.42
C LEU A 314 4.43 -24.18 -3.94
N ASN A 315 3.81 -23.38 -4.81
CA ASN A 315 3.24 -22.08 -4.48
C ASN A 315 2.22 -22.20 -3.33
N ALA A 316 1.27 -23.14 -3.43
CA ALA A 316 0.26 -23.36 -2.41
C ALA A 316 0.85 -23.82 -1.05
N GLN A 317 1.95 -24.57 -1.06
CA GLN A 317 2.66 -24.92 0.17
C GLN A 317 3.36 -23.71 0.82
N MET A 318 3.95 -22.83 0.01
CA MET A 318 4.64 -21.63 0.48
C MET A 318 3.69 -20.54 0.99
N ALA A 319 2.50 -20.42 0.40
CA ALA A 319 1.51 -19.40 0.74
C ALA A 319 0.43 -19.88 1.73
N LYS A 320 0.49 -21.14 2.19
CA LYS A 320 -0.45 -21.67 3.18
C LYS A 320 -0.36 -20.86 4.49
N PRO A 321 -1.48 -20.31 5.01
CA PRO A 321 -1.48 -19.61 6.28
C PRO A 321 -1.05 -20.55 7.43
N PRO A 322 -0.28 -20.06 8.41
CA PRO A 322 0.13 -20.87 9.55
C PRO A 322 -1.08 -21.27 10.39
N GLU A 323 -1.13 -22.55 10.76
CA GLU A 323 -2.30 -23.19 11.38
C GLU A 323 -2.42 -22.90 12.88
N ASP A 324 -1.32 -22.51 13.54
CA ASP A 324 -1.29 -22.13 14.96
C ASP A 324 -0.16 -21.14 15.28
N ILE A 325 -0.21 -20.57 16.48
CA ILE A 325 0.77 -19.60 17.01
C ILE A 325 2.20 -20.18 17.08
N LYS A 326 2.39 -21.48 17.29
CA LYS A 326 3.75 -22.07 17.33
C LYS A 326 4.38 -22.07 15.94
N LYS A 327 3.58 -22.37 14.91
CA LYS A 327 3.99 -22.31 13.51
C LYS A 327 4.24 -20.86 13.07
N ILE A 328 3.44 -19.92 13.56
CA ILE A 328 3.69 -18.47 13.41
C ILE A 328 5.08 -18.11 13.95
N MET A 329 5.36 -18.43 15.22
CA MET A 329 6.66 -18.11 15.85
C MET A 329 7.85 -18.83 15.21
N SER A 330 7.67 -20.07 14.74
CA SER A 330 8.71 -20.83 14.03
C SER A 330 9.05 -20.21 12.66
N ASN A 331 8.02 -19.81 11.90
CA ASN A 331 8.20 -19.09 10.63
C ASN A 331 8.89 -17.74 10.86
N ALA A 332 8.53 -17.04 11.94
CA ALA A 332 9.18 -15.80 12.34
C ALA A 332 10.69 -16.01 12.59
N GLN A 333 11.08 -16.97 13.43
CA GLN A 333 12.49 -17.24 13.70
C GLN A 333 13.26 -17.60 12.42
N ALA A 334 12.67 -18.39 11.52
CA ALA A 334 13.30 -18.75 10.24
C ALA A 334 13.51 -17.53 9.31
N MET A 335 12.63 -16.54 9.35
CA MET A 335 12.80 -15.27 8.61
C MET A 335 13.88 -14.37 9.22
N GLU A 336 13.95 -14.27 10.54
CA GLU A 336 15.02 -13.52 11.24
C GLU A 336 16.40 -14.15 10.96
N ASP A 337 16.48 -15.47 11.04
CA ASP A 337 17.67 -16.26 10.64
C ASP A 337 18.09 -15.96 9.20
N GLY A 338 17.12 -15.88 8.27
CA GLY A 338 17.35 -15.54 6.87
C GLY A 338 17.91 -14.13 6.69
N LEU A 339 17.41 -13.15 7.45
CA LEU A 339 17.97 -11.79 7.47
C LEU A 339 19.42 -11.79 7.95
N MET A 340 19.70 -12.46 9.07
CA MET A 340 21.04 -12.52 9.66
C MET A 340 22.04 -13.22 8.75
N LYS A 341 21.58 -14.19 7.93
CA LYS A 341 22.35 -14.87 6.88
C LYS A 341 22.43 -14.07 5.57
N GLY A 342 21.81 -12.90 5.47
CA GLY A 342 21.80 -12.05 4.26
C GLY A 342 20.91 -12.57 3.13
N GLN A 343 20.04 -13.53 3.41
CA GLN A 343 19.13 -14.18 2.45
C GLN A 343 17.81 -13.41 2.28
N ALA A 344 17.49 -12.51 3.22
CA ALA A 344 16.33 -11.60 3.14
C ALA A 344 16.79 -10.13 3.08
N GLY A 345 16.02 -9.30 2.35
CA GLY A 345 16.31 -7.87 2.19
C GLY A 345 16.22 -7.09 3.51
N ARG A 346 17.18 -6.20 3.77
CA ARG A 346 17.21 -5.39 4.99
C ARG A 346 16.12 -4.30 5.00
N PRO A 347 15.59 -3.88 6.16
CA PRO A 347 14.65 -2.77 6.24
C PRO A 347 15.19 -1.50 5.57
N GLY A 348 14.37 -0.91 4.69
CA GLY A 348 14.75 0.26 3.90
C GLY A 348 15.59 -0.01 2.64
N TYR A 349 15.92 -1.26 2.35
CA TYR A 349 16.53 -1.69 1.09
C TYR A 349 15.49 -2.36 0.18
N GLY A 350 15.73 -2.33 -1.13
CA GLY A 350 14.95 -3.05 -2.15
C GLY A 350 15.74 -3.18 -3.45
N ALA A 351 15.11 -3.68 -4.51
CA ALA A 351 15.80 -3.79 -5.79
C ALA A 351 16.19 -2.40 -6.35
N PRO A 352 17.42 -2.22 -6.86
CA PRO A 352 17.83 -1.01 -7.55
C PRO A 352 17.04 -0.84 -8.85
N ARG A 353 17.01 0.37 -9.41
CA ARG A 353 16.17 0.70 -10.57
C ARG A 353 16.45 -0.19 -11.78
N GLU A 354 17.72 -0.50 -12.06
CA GLU A 354 18.12 -1.36 -13.18
C GLU A 354 17.50 -2.77 -13.08
N THR A 355 17.34 -3.29 -11.87
CA THR A 355 16.69 -4.59 -11.63
C THR A 355 15.17 -4.50 -11.67
N ARG A 356 14.58 -3.42 -11.13
CA ARG A 356 13.12 -3.18 -11.21
C ARG A 356 12.66 -2.94 -12.65
N ALA A 357 13.50 -2.37 -13.51
CA ALA A 357 13.22 -2.18 -14.93
C ALA A 357 13.14 -3.51 -15.75
N LEU A 358 13.53 -4.65 -15.16
CA LEU A 358 13.31 -5.98 -15.74
C LEU A 358 11.94 -6.57 -15.35
N SER A 359 11.28 -5.97 -14.37
CA SER A 359 10.00 -6.40 -13.81
C SER A 359 8.83 -5.70 -14.51
N ARG A 360 7.69 -6.39 -14.58
CA ARG A 360 6.40 -5.79 -14.94
C ARG A 360 5.26 -6.52 -14.26
N SER A 361 4.11 -5.88 -14.18
CA SER A 361 2.93 -6.44 -13.53
C SER A 361 1.83 -6.67 -14.57
N GLU A 362 1.18 -7.83 -14.49
CA GLU A 362 0.13 -8.23 -15.42
C GLU A 362 -0.94 -9.01 -14.64
N ALA A 363 -2.22 -8.76 -14.91
CA ALA A 363 -3.32 -9.47 -14.25
C ALA A 363 -4.55 -9.52 -15.16
N PHE A 364 -5.33 -10.59 -15.05
CA PHE A 364 -6.64 -10.69 -15.69
C PHE A 364 -7.70 -10.83 -14.60
N CYS A 365 -8.78 -10.05 -14.68
CA CYS A 365 -9.94 -10.25 -13.83
C CYS A 365 -11.16 -10.53 -14.70
N ALA A 366 -11.71 -11.73 -14.62
CA ALA A 366 -12.91 -12.15 -15.34
C ALA A 366 -14.13 -12.13 -14.41
N ALA A 367 -15.32 -11.91 -14.97
CA ALA A 367 -16.56 -11.92 -14.21
C ALA A 367 -17.76 -12.40 -15.04
N GLU A 368 -18.80 -12.81 -14.32
CA GLU A 368 -20.15 -13.05 -14.85
C GLU A 368 -21.16 -12.22 -14.04
N GLY A 369 -21.98 -11.44 -14.74
CA GLY A 369 -23.05 -10.64 -14.15
C GLY A 369 -24.24 -11.49 -13.73
N GLU A 370 -25.09 -10.98 -12.84
CA GLU A 370 -26.39 -11.61 -12.51
C GLU A 370 -27.26 -11.77 -13.76
N ASN A 371 -27.12 -10.85 -14.73
CA ASN A 371 -27.72 -10.90 -16.06
C ASN A 371 -27.19 -12.04 -16.97
N GLY A 372 -26.11 -12.73 -16.59
CA GLY A 372 -25.46 -13.79 -17.39
C GLY A 372 -24.52 -13.27 -18.49
N GLU A 373 -24.23 -11.97 -18.53
CA GLU A 373 -23.19 -11.40 -19.40
C GLU A 373 -21.80 -11.63 -18.79
N TYR A 374 -20.78 -11.66 -19.65
CA TYR A 374 -19.38 -11.82 -19.26
C TYR A 374 -18.59 -10.57 -19.57
N ALA A 375 -17.60 -10.28 -18.72
CA ALA A 375 -16.56 -9.29 -19.00
C ALA A 375 -15.22 -9.75 -18.43
N PHE A 376 -14.14 -9.12 -18.90
CA PHE A 376 -12.86 -9.14 -18.20
C PHE A 376 -12.10 -7.83 -18.32
N ALA A 377 -11.24 -7.57 -17.35
CA ALA A 377 -10.18 -6.56 -17.40
C ALA A 377 -8.84 -7.24 -17.57
N HIS A 378 -8.03 -6.78 -18.53
CA HIS A 378 -6.60 -7.09 -18.63
C HIS A 378 -5.82 -5.88 -18.13
N PHE A 379 -5.19 -6.03 -16.97
CA PHE A 379 -4.26 -5.06 -16.41
C PHE A 379 -2.85 -5.34 -16.91
N THR A 380 -2.15 -4.30 -17.36
CA THR A 380 -0.69 -4.30 -17.55
C THR A 380 -0.09 -3.05 -16.93
N GLY A 381 1.10 -3.15 -16.33
CA GLY A 381 1.73 -2.02 -15.66
C GLY A 381 3.20 -2.25 -15.28
N PRO A 382 3.80 -1.30 -14.57
CA PRO A 382 5.23 -1.31 -14.24
C PRO A 382 5.53 -2.29 -13.09
N GLU A 383 6.73 -2.21 -12.53
CA GLU A 383 7.09 -2.97 -11.34
C GLU A 383 6.17 -2.61 -10.14
N GLY A 384 5.94 -3.56 -9.23
CA GLY A 384 5.00 -3.41 -8.13
C GLY A 384 5.28 -2.25 -7.18
N TYR A 385 6.54 -1.91 -6.86
CA TYR A 385 6.84 -0.70 -6.09
C TYR A 385 6.70 0.58 -6.92
N GLU A 386 6.91 0.54 -8.24
CA GLU A 386 6.65 1.68 -9.12
C GLU A 386 5.15 1.99 -9.16
N PHE A 387 4.31 0.99 -9.44
CA PHE A 387 2.86 1.12 -9.35
C PHE A 387 2.42 1.62 -7.97
N THR A 388 2.95 1.05 -6.89
CA THR A 388 2.61 1.44 -5.51
C THR A 388 2.90 2.91 -5.23
N ALA A 389 4.02 3.43 -5.73
CA ALA A 389 4.37 4.84 -5.56
C ALA A 389 3.45 5.75 -6.39
N MET A 390 3.18 5.37 -7.65
CA MET A 390 2.25 6.10 -8.52
C MET A 390 0.83 6.13 -7.94
N ALA A 391 0.33 4.98 -7.45
CA ALA A 391 -0.98 4.82 -6.83
C ALA A 391 -1.14 5.77 -5.62
N ALA A 392 -0.18 5.75 -4.69
CA ALA A 392 -0.23 6.55 -3.48
C ALA A 392 -0.14 8.06 -3.74
N VAL A 393 0.73 8.50 -4.65
CA VAL A 393 0.87 9.92 -5.02
C VAL A 393 -0.37 10.42 -5.75
N ASN A 394 -0.84 9.70 -6.79
CA ASN A 394 -2.01 10.15 -7.53
C ASN A 394 -3.29 10.11 -6.68
N GLY A 395 -3.39 9.19 -5.70
CA GLY A 395 -4.47 9.20 -4.70
C GLY A 395 -4.43 10.45 -3.81
N ALA A 396 -3.25 10.85 -3.33
CA ALA A 396 -3.09 12.09 -2.56
C ALA A 396 -3.35 13.36 -3.40
N LEU A 397 -2.96 13.37 -4.68
CA LEU A 397 -3.28 14.47 -5.60
C LEU A 397 -4.79 14.59 -5.83
N VAL A 398 -5.51 13.47 -6.02
CA VAL A 398 -6.98 13.46 -6.13
C VAL A 398 -7.64 14.06 -4.89
N PHE A 399 -7.20 13.73 -3.67
CA PHE A 399 -7.72 14.39 -2.46
C PHE A 399 -7.43 15.91 -2.40
N CYS A 400 -6.32 16.36 -2.99
CA CYS A 400 -5.94 17.77 -3.02
C CYS A 400 -6.54 18.57 -4.20
N GLU A 401 -7.05 17.92 -5.23
CA GLU A 401 -7.44 18.54 -6.51
C GLU A 401 -8.89 18.24 -6.93
N GLU A 402 -9.51 17.18 -6.40
CA GLU A 402 -10.85 16.69 -6.78
C GLU A 402 -11.74 16.42 -5.55
N ALA A 403 -11.55 17.20 -4.47
CA ALA A 403 -12.26 17.02 -3.20
C ALA A 403 -13.80 16.99 -3.33
N GLU A 404 -14.36 17.78 -4.25
CA GLU A 404 -15.80 17.79 -4.58
C GLU A 404 -16.28 16.45 -5.15
N THR A 405 -15.47 15.77 -5.97
CA THR A 405 -15.78 14.46 -6.55
C THR A 405 -15.62 13.34 -5.52
N VAL A 406 -14.58 13.44 -4.68
CA VAL A 406 -14.28 12.48 -3.60
C VAL A 406 -15.43 12.41 -2.58
N ARG A 407 -16.12 13.54 -2.33
CA ARG A 407 -17.25 13.68 -1.39
C ARG A 407 -16.94 13.14 0.00
N ALA A 408 -15.78 13.51 0.54
CA ALA A 408 -15.27 12.95 1.79
C ALA A 408 -16.24 13.14 2.99
N GLY A 409 -17.05 14.20 3.01
CA GLY A 409 -18.10 14.40 4.03
C GLY A 409 -19.25 13.38 4.00
N GLU A 410 -19.51 12.75 2.85
CA GLU A 410 -20.52 11.68 2.68
C GLU A 410 -19.87 10.29 2.78
N ARG A 411 -18.64 10.17 2.26
CA ARG A 411 -17.96 8.91 1.94
C ARG A 411 -16.71 8.65 2.79
N GLY A 412 -16.50 9.44 3.85
CA GLY A 412 -15.35 9.34 4.75
C GLY A 412 -15.30 8.03 5.53
N GLY A 413 -14.17 7.81 6.20
CA GLY A 413 -13.92 6.60 6.99
C GLY A 413 -12.59 5.92 6.61
N VAL A 414 -12.36 4.74 7.21
CA VAL A 414 -11.34 3.80 6.72
C VAL A 414 -11.86 3.10 5.46
N VAL A 415 -11.29 3.42 4.30
CA VAL A 415 -11.83 3.10 2.97
C VAL A 415 -10.82 2.38 2.06
N THR A 416 -11.33 1.77 0.99
CA THR A 416 -10.53 1.09 -0.04
C THR A 416 -10.18 2.03 -1.19
N PRO A 417 -9.16 1.71 -2.02
CA PRO A 417 -8.78 2.53 -3.17
C PRO A 417 -9.95 2.84 -4.12
N SER A 418 -10.68 1.83 -4.57
CA SER A 418 -11.75 2.02 -5.58
C SER A 418 -12.97 2.74 -5.03
N PHE A 419 -13.24 2.59 -3.73
CA PHE A 419 -14.26 3.38 -3.05
C PHE A 419 -13.82 4.85 -2.93
N ALA A 420 -12.62 5.10 -2.43
CA ALA A 420 -12.07 6.46 -2.27
C ALA A 420 -12.01 7.25 -3.59
N PHE A 421 -11.69 6.58 -4.70
CA PHE A 421 -11.47 7.19 -6.01
C PHE A 421 -12.60 6.98 -7.02
N HIS A 422 -13.77 6.49 -6.58
CA HIS A 422 -14.98 6.38 -7.41
C HIS A 422 -15.30 7.72 -8.09
N GLY A 423 -15.44 7.70 -9.43
CA GLY A 423 -15.75 8.88 -10.23
C GLY A 423 -14.62 9.91 -10.41
N THR A 424 -13.46 9.72 -9.78
CA THR A 424 -12.29 10.62 -9.88
C THR A 424 -11.37 10.24 -11.05
N THR A 425 -10.42 11.11 -11.40
CA THR A 425 -9.43 10.86 -12.46
C THR A 425 -8.25 9.94 -12.06
N TRP A 426 -8.34 9.24 -10.92
CA TRP A 426 -7.21 8.45 -10.38
C TRP A 426 -6.64 7.43 -11.37
N ARG A 427 -7.49 6.72 -12.12
CA ARG A 427 -7.05 5.76 -13.16
C ARG A 427 -6.38 6.48 -14.33
N GLU A 428 -6.98 7.57 -14.79
CA GLU A 428 -6.51 8.35 -15.94
C GLU A 428 -5.13 8.93 -15.64
N ARG A 429 -4.93 9.49 -14.43
CA ARG A 429 -3.63 9.96 -13.95
C ARG A 429 -2.59 8.85 -13.93
N LEU A 430 -2.94 7.64 -13.52
CA LEU A 430 -2.02 6.49 -13.58
C LEU A 430 -1.68 6.12 -15.03
N ALA A 431 -2.66 6.09 -15.94
CA ALA A 431 -2.46 5.71 -17.33
C ALA A 431 -1.72 6.74 -18.19
N GLU A 432 -1.77 8.03 -17.83
CA GLU A 432 -1.01 9.09 -18.51
C GLU A 432 0.48 9.13 -18.14
N GLN A 433 0.90 8.45 -17.08
CA GLN A 433 2.22 8.61 -16.48
C GLN A 433 3.12 7.41 -16.74
N THR A 434 4.22 7.62 -17.45
CA THR A 434 5.36 6.70 -17.48
C THR A 434 6.41 7.14 -16.45
N TRP A 435 6.75 6.27 -15.51
CA TRP A 435 7.71 6.59 -14.46
C TRP A 435 8.57 5.37 -14.12
N GLY A 436 9.89 5.50 -14.31
CA GLY A 436 10.85 4.39 -14.28
C GLY A 436 11.93 4.55 -15.36
N MET A 437 12.92 3.65 -15.40
CA MET A 437 13.91 3.62 -16.49
C MET A 437 13.33 2.99 -17.77
N HIS A 438 13.89 3.35 -18.93
CA HIS A 438 13.45 2.90 -20.26
C HIS A 438 11.98 3.23 -20.62
N GLY A 439 11.40 4.26 -20.01
CA GLY A 439 10.03 4.70 -20.30
C GLY A 439 8.99 3.75 -19.71
N GLY A 440 9.11 3.48 -18.40
CA GLY A 440 8.36 2.47 -17.66
C GLY A 440 6.88 2.40 -18.02
N LEU A 441 6.39 1.16 -18.22
CA LEU A 441 5.03 0.85 -18.68
C LEU A 441 3.99 1.61 -17.86
N ALA A 442 3.23 2.50 -18.49
CA ALA A 442 2.09 3.14 -17.85
C ALA A 442 1.05 2.06 -17.48
N PRO A 443 0.49 2.09 -16.25
CA PRO A 443 -0.66 1.29 -15.86
C PRO A 443 -1.81 1.41 -16.87
N SER A 444 -2.30 0.27 -17.36
CA SER A 444 -3.38 0.17 -18.33
C SER A 444 -4.38 -0.88 -17.91
N TRP A 445 -5.66 -0.64 -18.18
CA TRP A 445 -6.77 -1.57 -17.97
C TRP A 445 -7.60 -1.65 -19.25
N GLU A 446 -7.44 -2.73 -20.00
CA GLU A 446 -8.30 -3.04 -21.14
C GLU A 446 -9.53 -3.80 -20.63
N VAL A 447 -10.71 -3.17 -20.67
CA VAL A 447 -11.98 -3.79 -20.24
C VAL A 447 -12.79 -4.21 -21.45
N ARG A 448 -13.08 -5.50 -21.58
CA ARG A 448 -13.90 -6.08 -22.66
C ARG A 448 -15.15 -6.76 -22.11
N ARG A 449 -16.31 -6.46 -22.70
CA ARG A 449 -17.61 -7.10 -22.38
C ARG A 449 -17.79 -8.39 -23.19
N GLU A 450 -16.87 -9.32 -22.99
CA GLU A 450 -16.93 -10.67 -23.56
C GLU A 450 -16.29 -11.68 -22.59
N LYS A 451 -16.39 -12.98 -22.91
CA LYS A 451 -15.78 -14.04 -22.10
C LYS A 451 -14.30 -14.19 -22.45
N LEU A 452 -13.43 -14.03 -21.45
CA LEU A 452 -11.99 -14.28 -21.55
C LEU A 452 -11.72 -15.68 -22.11
N THR A 453 -10.94 -15.78 -23.19
CA THR A 453 -10.64 -17.07 -23.82
C THR A 453 -9.44 -17.75 -23.17
N GLU A 454 -9.46 -19.09 -23.12
CA GLU A 454 -8.32 -19.90 -22.64
C GLU A 454 -7.04 -19.62 -23.44
N LYS A 455 -7.18 -19.27 -24.73
CA LYS A 455 -6.05 -18.95 -25.60
C LYS A 455 -5.35 -17.66 -25.16
N GLU A 456 -6.08 -16.55 -25.04
CA GLU A 456 -5.50 -15.26 -24.64
C GLU A 456 -4.82 -15.36 -23.26
N PHE A 457 -5.51 -16.02 -22.33
CA PHE A 457 -5.01 -16.27 -20.99
C PHE A 457 -3.70 -17.11 -20.99
N LYS A 458 -3.66 -18.20 -21.76
CA LYS A 458 -2.45 -19.02 -21.92
C LYS A 458 -1.32 -18.29 -22.63
N ASP A 459 -1.62 -17.50 -23.66
CA ASP A 459 -0.61 -16.76 -24.42
C ASP A 459 0.09 -15.73 -23.50
N ALA A 460 -0.67 -15.01 -22.67
CA ALA A 460 -0.15 -14.09 -21.66
C ALA A 460 0.67 -14.81 -20.57
N LEU A 461 0.10 -15.85 -19.93
CA LEU A 461 0.78 -16.63 -18.90
C LEU A 461 2.08 -17.29 -19.41
N THR A 462 2.08 -17.84 -20.63
CA THR A 462 3.27 -18.47 -21.22
C THR A 462 4.41 -17.46 -21.38
N LYS A 463 4.08 -16.23 -21.80
CA LYS A 463 5.03 -15.12 -21.93
C LYS A 463 5.60 -14.71 -20.55
N VAL A 464 4.74 -14.54 -19.54
CA VAL A 464 5.19 -14.18 -18.17
C VAL A 464 6.05 -15.28 -17.55
N GLU A 465 5.70 -16.57 -17.75
CA GLU A 465 6.54 -17.68 -17.30
C GLU A 465 7.91 -17.70 -17.97
N ALA A 466 7.99 -17.41 -19.28
CA ALA A 466 9.26 -17.37 -20.01
C ALA A 466 10.17 -16.23 -19.51
N ASP A 467 9.62 -15.02 -19.41
CA ASP A 467 10.34 -13.84 -18.93
C ASP A 467 10.80 -14.02 -17.46
N SER A 468 9.95 -14.60 -16.61
CA SER A 468 10.28 -14.88 -15.20
C SER A 468 11.36 -15.95 -15.05
N LYS A 469 11.45 -16.94 -15.96
CA LYS A 469 12.52 -17.94 -15.99
C LYS A 469 13.85 -17.30 -16.41
N ASP A 470 13.85 -16.44 -17.42
CA ASP A 470 15.06 -15.71 -17.84
C ASP A 470 15.56 -14.76 -16.73
N PHE A 471 14.66 -13.97 -16.13
CA PHE A 471 14.99 -13.13 -14.99
C PHE A 471 15.57 -13.91 -13.81
N SER A 472 14.90 -15.00 -13.39
CA SER A 472 15.37 -15.84 -12.28
C SER A 472 16.77 -16.41 -12.57
N LYS A 473 17.02 -16.86 -13.81
CA LYS A 473 18.33 -17.36 -14.24
C LYS A 473 19.42 -16.29 -14.10
N LYS A 474 19.16 -15.06 -14.56
CA LYS A 474 20.10 -13.93 -14.45
C LYS A 474 20.34 -13.50 -13.00
N MET A 475 19.29 -13.52 -12.16
CA MET A 475 19.40 -13.28 -10.72
C MET A 475 20.30 -14.33 -10.06
N PHE A 476 20.07 -15.63 -10.30
CA PHE A 476 20.88 -16.71 -9.73
C PHE A 476 22.33 -16.74 -10.26
N ALA A 477 22.57 -16.20 -11.46
CA ALA A 477 23.92 -16.00 -12.00
C ALA A 477 24.68 -14.84 -11.34
N GLY A 478 24.02 -14.02 -10.51
CA GLY A 478 24.62 -12.85 -9.85
C GLY A 478 24.82 -11.65 -10.79
N GLU A 479 24.14 -11.62 -11.93
CA GLU A 479 24.26 -10.53 -12.92
C GLU A 479 23.65 -9.21 -12.42
N TRP A 480 22.76 -9.26 -11.42
CA TRP A 480 21.97 -8.12 -10.93
C TRP A 480 21.95 -8.06 -9.40
N ALA A 481 22.07 -6.85 -8.84
CA ALA A 481 21.92 -6.64 -7.40
C ALA A 481 20.44 -6.66 -7.00
N THR A 482 20.06 -7.45 -6.00
CA THR A 482 18.66 -7.63 -5.58
C THR A 482 18.23 -6.74 -4.41
N CYS A 483 19.18 -6.10 -3.71
CA CYS A 483 18.93 -5.41 -2.45
C CYS A 483 19.93 -4.27 -2.22
N GLU A 484 19.56 -3.05 -2.60
CA GLU A 484 20.33 -1.81 -2.39
C GLU A 484 19.52 -0.74 -1.62
N LEU A 485 20.23 0.27 -1.10
CA LEU A 485 19.57 1.50 -0.64
C LEU A 485 19.08 2.31 -1.85
N PRO A 486 17.92 2.99 -1.76
CA PRO A 486 17.38 3.73 -2.89
C PRO A 486 18.33 4.82 -3.40
N GLU A 487 18.31 5.06 -4.70
CA GLU A 487 19.12 6.09 -5.37
C GLU A 487 18.89 7.47 -4.74
N LEU A 488 17.63 7.85 -4.49
CA LEU A 488 17.28 9.10 -3.80
C LEU A 488 17.86 9.23 -2.37
N VAL A 489 18.09 8.11 -1.67
CA VAL A 489 18.71 8.10 -0.33
C VAL A 489 20.25 8.18 -0.42
N THR A 490 20.85 7.65 -1.48
CA THR A 490 22.32 7.53 -1.63
C THR A 490 22.96 8.62 -2.50
N GLY A 491 22.19 9.27 -3.37
CA GLY A 491 22.68 10.19 -4.40
C GLY A 491 23.37 9.51 -5.58
N ARG A 492 23.45 8.17 -5.60
CA ARG A 492 24.04 7.43 -6.73
C ARG A 492 23.07 7.46 -7.93
N HIS A 493 23.64 7.45 -9.14
CA HIS A 493 22.95 7.41 -10.44
C HIS A 493 22.06 8.62 -10.83
N LEU A 494 21.72 9.54 -9.91
CA LEU A 494 20.91 10.76 -10.20
C LEU A 494 21.61 11.88 -11.01
N GLN A 495 22.83 11.63 -11.49
CA GLN A 495 23.64 12.54 -12.32
C GLN A 495 23.86 12.02 -13.76
N LYS A 496 23.25 10.88 -14.09
CA LYS A 496 23.09 10.40 -15.48
C LYS A 496 21.67 10.66 -15.94
#